data_AF-A0A4Q3FQ92-F1
#
_entry.id   AF-A0A4Q3FQ92-F1
#
_cell.length_a   1.000
_cell.length_b   1.000
_cell.length_c   1.000
_cell.angle_alpha   90.00
_cell.angle_beta   90.00
_cell.angle_gamma   90.00
#
_symmetry.space_group_name_H-M   'P 1'
#
loop_
_entity.id
_entity.type
_entity.pdbx_description
1 polymer ?
#
loop_
_entity_poly.entity_id
_entity_poly.type
_entity_poly.pdbx_seq_one_letter_code
_entity_poly.pdbx_strand_id
1 'polypeptide(L)'
;MPDALQGLINSPRLSPQHRTIAAKVAHDERITFEEGVFLYEHAELPYLGILANYIREKRHGDQTFFNRNFHIEPTNLCVYDCKFCSYSRLLKQRSEGWEYTMDDMFNIVKKYDDQPVTEVHIVGGVLPQYDVAFYSELFSRIRNHRPDLHIKALTPVEYHYIFKKAKISYAEGMKLMMDSGLQSIPGGGAEIFHPEVRELIAKDKCTADQWLAIHEEWHKLGNRSNATMLYGHIEKFWHRVDHMERLRALQDRTGGFMSTQQLVELIKQVGRVPIERDTLYNVVTNYQDYQFEDVVKPKFYKLPVLN
;
A
#
# COMPACT_ATOMS: atom_id res chain seq x y z
N MET A 1 -5.43 -29.22 -2.64
CA MET A 1 -5.54 -27.94 -3.38
C MET A 1 -5.09 -28.04 -4.83
N PRO A 2 -3.96 -28.67 -5.19
CA PRO A 2 -3.57 -28.88 -6.60
C PRO A 2 -4.65 -29.61 -7.43
N ASP A 3 -5.32 -30.60 -6.84
CA ASP A 3 -6.38 -31.35 -7.50
C ASP A 3 -7.60 -30.50 -7.88
N ALA A 4 -7.92 -29.47 -7.08
CA ALA A 4 -9.03 -28.57 -7.36
C ALA A 4 -8.72 -27.67 -8.56
N LEU A 5 -7.50 -27.13 -8.63
CA LEU A 5 -7.04 -26.33 -9.76
C LEU A 5 -6.98 -27.15 -11.05
N GLN A 6 -6.45 -28.38 -10.98
CA GLN A 6 -6.45 -29.29 -12.12
C GLN A 6 -7.86 -29.68 -12.56
N GLY A 7 -8.79 -29.80 -11.61
CA GLY A 7 -10.22 -29.98 -11.87
C GLY A 7 -10.83 -28.82 -12.67
N LEU A 8 -10.45 -27.57 -12.39
CA LEU A 8 -10.88 -26.42 -13.20
C LEU A 8 -10.30 -26.49 -14.61
N ILE A 9 -9.00 -26.76 -14.74
CA ILE A 9 -8.30 -26.82 -16.04
C ILE A 9 -8.93 -27.88 -16.96
N ASN A 10 -9.34 -29.03 -16.41
CA ASN A 10 -9.90 -30.13 -17.20
C ASN A 10 -11.44 -30.10 -17.30
N SER A 11 -12.12 -29.12 -16.69
CA SER A 11 -13.58 -29.10 -16.63
C SER A 11 -14.20 -28.79 -18.00
N PRO A 12 -15.01 -29.71 -18.59
CA PRO A 12 -15.70 -29.45 -19.85
C PRO A 12 -16.85 -28.45 -19.69
N ARG A 13 -17.29 -28.18 -18.45
CA ARG A 13 -18.38 -27.23 -18.14
C ARG A 13 -17.92 -25.78 -18.12
N LEU A 14 -16.63 -25.52 -17.97
CA LEU A 14 -16.07 -24.17 -18.00
C LEU A 14 -15.86 -23.70 -19.44
N SER A 15 -15.88 -22.38 -19.68
CA SER A 15 -15.52 -21.85 -21.00
C SER A 15 -14.01 -22.05 -21.27
N PRO A 16 -13.58 -22.02 -22.54
CA PRO A 16 -12.14 -22.06 -22.87
C PRO A 16 -11.34 -20.98 -22.12
N GLN A 17 -11.88 -19.77 -21.99
CA GLN A 17 -11.22 -18.66 -21.30
C GLN A 17 -10.96 -18.95 -19.81
N HIS A 18 -11.95 -19.53 -19.10
CA HIS A 18 -11.76 -19.96 -17.72
C HIS A 18 -10.64 -21.01 -17.60
N ARG A 19 -10.65 -22.03 -18.47
CA ARG A 19 -9.59 -23.05 -18.44
C ARG A 19 -8.20 -22.48 -18.71
N THR A 20 -8.09 -21.57 -19.68
CA THR A 20 -6.84 -20.87 -20.00
C THR A 20 -6.32 -20.09 -18.79
N ILE A 21 -7.16 -19.28 -18.14
CA ILE A 21 -6.76 -18.50 -16.96
C ILE A 21 -6.34 -19.42 -15.81
N ALA A 22 -7.09 -20.49 -15.55
CA ALA A 22 -6.72 -21.47 -14.52
C ALA A 22 -5.36 -22.14 -14.82
N ALA A 23 -5.09 -22.47 -16.08
CA ALA A 23 -3.80 -23.02 -16.50
C ALA A 23 -2.65 -22.01 -16.31
N LYS A 24 -2.88 -20.72 -16.61
CA LYS A 24 -1.89 -19.67 -16.35
C LYS A 24 -1.57 -19.56 -14.87
N VAL A 25 -2.58 -19.60 -14.00
CA VAL A 25 -2.38 -19.59 -12.54
C VAL A 25 -1.58 -20.81 -12.07
N ALA A 26 -1.83 -22.00 -12.62
CA ALA A 26 -1.07 -23.21 -12.28
C ALA A 26 0.42 -23.10 -12.63
N HIS A 27 0.75 -22.41 -13.74
CA HIS A 27 2.11 -22.26 -14.27
C HIS A 27 2.80 -20.93 -13.88
N ASP A 28 2.27 -20.19 -12.91
CA ASP A 28 2.78 -18.86 -12.49
C ASP A 28 2.83 -17.82 -13.62
N GLU A 29 1.95 -17.95 -14.60
CA GLU A 29 1.89 -17.04 -15.73
C GLU A 29 1.00 -15.84 -15.43
N ARG A 30 1.46 -14.66 -15.86
CA ARG A 30 0.75 -13.40 -15.67
C ARG A 30 -0.52 -13.35 -16.51
N ILE A 31 -1.65 -13.02 -15.87
CA ILE A 31 -2.90 -12.72 -16.59
C ILE A 31 -2.85 -11.34 -17.26
N THR A 32 -3.48 -11.22 -18.44
CA THR A 32 -3.61 -9.97 -19.19
C THR A 32 -4.67 -9.05 -18.59
N PHE A 33 -4.76 -7.83 -19.13
CA PHE A 33 -5.82 -6.90 -18.78
C PHE A 33 -7.21 -7.49 -19.11
N GLU A 34 -7.38 -8.03 -20.32
CA GLU A 34 -8.64 -8.60 -20.80
C GLU A 34 -9.07 -9.82 -19.97
N GLU A 35 -8.09 -10.66 -19.58
CA GLU A 35 -8.34 -11.77 -18.66
C GLU A 35 -8.80 -11.27 -17.28
N GLY A 36 -8.20 -10.18 -16.77
CA GLY A 36 -8.63 -9.55 -15.52
C GLY A 36 -10.06 -8.99 -15.59
N VAL A 37 -10.43 -8.34 -16.70
CA VAL A 37 -11.80 -7.84 -16.91
C VAL A 37 -12.77 -9.00 -17.03
N PHE A 38 -12.42 -10.02 -17.82
CA PHE A 38 -13.21 -11.24 -17.98
C PHE A 38 -13.53 -11.90 -16.62
N LEU A 39 -12.55 -11.98 -15.72
CA LEU A 39 -12.75 -12.54 -14.39
C LEU A 39 -13.79 -11.75 -13.57
N TYR A 40 -13.79 -10.43 -13.64
CA TYR A 40 -14.80 -9.62 -12.94
C TYR A 40 -16.20 -9.81 -13.50
N GLU A 41 -16.33 -9.97 -14.82
CA GLU A 41 -17.64 -10.02 -15.49
C GLU A 41 -18.25 -11.41 -15.55
N HIS A 42 -17.43 -12.46 -15.49
CA HIS A 42 -17.87 -13.81 -15.85
C HIS A 42 -17.44 -14.93 -14.90
N ALA A 43 -16.55 -14.66 -13.93
CA ALA A 43 -16.09 -15.71 -13.04
C ALA A 43 -16.91 -15.79 -11.75
N GLU A 44 -17.41 -16.99 -11.47
CA GLU A 44 -18.14 -17.28 -10.24
C GLU A 44 -17.22 -17.29 -9.01
N LEU A 45 -17.78 -16.93 -7.86
CA LEU A 45 -17.01 -16.85 -6.61
C LEU A 45 -16.24 -18.13 -6.25
N PRO A 46 -16.80 -19.37 -6.40
CA PRO A 46 -16.04 -20.59 -6.12
C PRO A 46 -14.83 -20.78 -7.06
N TYR A 47 -14.97 -20.41 -8.34
CA TYR A 47 -13.86 -20.45 -9.30
C TYR A 47 -12.75 -19.48 -8.88
N LEU A 48 -13.11 -18.23 -8.55
CA LEU A 48 -12.17 -17.22 -8.08
C LEU A 48 -11.49 -17.63 -6.76
N GLY A 49 -12.26 -18.22 -5.84
CA GLY A 49 -11.76 -18.71 -4.56
C GLY A 49 -10.69 -19.78 -4.72
N ILE A 50 -10.86 -20.74 -5.63
CA ILE A 50 -9.85 -21.77 -5.90
C ILE A 50 -8.56 -21.15 -6.45
N LEU A 51 -8.66 -20.26 -7.46
CA LEU A 51 -7.48 -19.63 -8.05
C LEU A 51 -6.71 -18.78 -7.03
N ALA A 52 -7.43 -17.90 -6.32
CA ALA A 52 -6.83 -16.99 -5.35
C ALA A 52 -6.22 -17.75 -4.17
N ASN A 53 -6.93 -18.76 -3.64
CA ASN A 53 -6.43 -19.54 -2.52
C ASN A 53 -5.21 -20.39 -2.92
N TYR A 54 -5.16 -20.92 -4.14
CA TYR A 54 -3.96 -21.61 -4.65
C TYR A 54 -2.74 -20.69 -4.66
N ILE A 55 -2.87 -19.46 -5.16
CA ILE A 55 -1.78 -18.48 -5.17
C ILE A 55 -1.37 -18.11 -3.73
N ARG A 56 -2.36 -17.89 -2.84
CA ARG A 56 -2.13 -17.55 -1.43
C ARG A 56 -1.37 -18.66 -0.71
N GLU A 57 -1.83 -19.90 -0.78
CA GLU A 57 -1.19 -21.05 -0.12
C GLU A 57 0.19 -21.32 -0.72
N LYS A 58 0.35 -21.19 -2.04
CA LYS A 58 1.67 -21.35 -2.68
C LYS A 58 2.69 -20.33 -2.17
N ARG A 59 2.27 -19.10 -1.88
CA ARG A 59 3.16 -18.01 -1.41
C ARG A 59 3.33 -17.97 0.09
N HIS A 60 2.31 -18.40 0.84
CA HIS A 60 2.19 -18.11 2.27
C HIS A 60 1.70 -19.30 3.09
N GLY A 61 1.50 -20.49 2.51
CA GLY A 61 0.85 -21.61 3.19
C GLY A 61 -0.42 -21.18 3.93
N ASP A 62 -0.54 -21.61 5.18
CA ASP A 62 -1.63 -21.22 6.10
C ASP A 62 -1.33 -19.94 6.91
N GLN A 63 -0.21 -19.27 6.65
CA GLN A 63 0.30 -18.16 7.45
C GLN A 63 -0.59 -16.92 7.32
N THR A 64 -0.84 -16.21 8.42
CA THR A 64 -1.63 -14.96 8.41
C THR A 64 -0.91 -13.89 9.22
N PHE A 65 -0.56 -12.78 8.57
CA PHE A 65 0.31 -11.75 9.15
C PHE A 65 -0.49 -10.61 9.78
N PHE A 66 -0.01 -10.11 10.92
CA PHE A 66 -0.50 -8.90 11.58
C PHE A 66 0.66 -8.20 12.29
N ASN A 67 0.50 -6.91 12.61
CA ASN A 67 1.45 -6.17 13.45
C ASN A 67 0.71 -5.39 14.54
N ARG A 68 1.47 -4.74 15.44
CA ARG A 68 0.94 -3.89 16.50
C ARG A 68 1.31 -2.44 16.20
N ASN A 69 0.36 -1.69 15.67
CA ASN A 69 0.53 -0.28 15.35
C ASN A 69 -0.49 0.58 16.13
N PHE A 70 -0.25 1.88 16.16
CA PHE A 70 -1.24 2.86 16.62
C PHE A 70 -1.33 4.01 15.62
N HIS A 71 -2.45 4.73 15.67
CA HIS A 71 -2.78 5.79 14.72
C HIS A 71 -2.62 7.18 15.35
N ILE A 72 -2.08 8.12 14.57
CA ILE A 72 -2.17 9.56 14.83
C ILE A 72 -2.88 10.18 13.64
N GLU A 73 -3.96 10.90 13.92
CA GLU A 73 -4.72 11.66 12.92
C GLU A 73 -4.49 13.17 13.16
N PRO A 74 -3.53 13.81 12.46
CA PRO A 74 -3.18 15.21 12.74
C PRO A 74 -4.40 16.15 12.68
N THR A 75 -5.33 15.86 11.78
CA THR A 75 -6.57 16.60 11.60
C THR A 75 -7.60 15.77 10.84
N ASN A 76 -8.88 16.05 11.08
CA ASN A 76 -10.01 15.60 10.26
C ASN A 76 -10.54 16.68 9.30
N LEU A 77 -9.81 17.79 9.13
CA LEU A 77 -10.12 18.87 8.19
C LEU A 77 -9.23 18.75 6.95
N CYS A 78 -9.77 19.07 5.77
CA CYS A 78 -9.02 18.91 4.54
C CYS A 78 -9.26 20.07 3.56
N VAL A 79 -8.21 20.45 2.82
CA VAL A 79 -8.32 21.38 1.69
C VAL A 79 -8.93 20.74 0.44
N TYR A 80 -9.01 19.40 0.39
CA TYR A 80 -9.55 18.65 -0.74
C TYR A 80 -11.00 18.22 -0.51
N ASP A 81 -11.75 18.05 -1.60
CA ASP A 81 -13.18 17.74 -1.58
C ASP A 81 -13.49 16.33 -2.16
N CYS A 82 -13.01 15.27 -1.49
CA CYS A 82 -13.26 13.88 -1.92
C CYS A 82 -14.70 13.45 -1.58
N LYS A 83 -15.48 13.03 -2.58
CA LYS A 83 -16.93 12.78 -2.45
C LYS A 83 -17.33 11.61 -1.54
N PHE A 84 -16.40 10.71 -1.27
CA PHE A 84 -16.58 9.56 -0.40
C PHE A 84 -16.04 9.79 1.02
N CYS A 85 -15.35 10.91 1.26
CA CYS A 85 -14.63 11.14 2.50
C CYS A 85 -15.44 12.05 3.43
N SER A 86 -15.62 11.65 4.69
CA SER A 86 -16.26 12.49 5.72
C SER A 86 -15.43 13.73 6.09
N TYR A 87 -14.15 13.77 5.72
CA TYR A 87 -13.24 14.90 5.95
C TYR A 87 -13.21 15.89 4.78
N SER A 88 -14.07 15.69 3.77
CA SER A 88 -14.44 16.68 2.75
C SER A 88 -15.16 17.90 3.35
N ARG A 89 -14.86 18.23 4.61
CA ARG A 89 -15.32 19.40 5.32
C ARG A 89 -14.52 20.56 4.76
N LEU A 90 -15.16 21.35 3.91
CA LEU A 90 -14.64 22.66 3.54
C LEU A 90 -14.25 23.39 4.84
N LEU A 91 -13.11 24.10 4.83
CA LEU A 91 -12.57 24.89 5.95
C LEU A 91 -13.62 25.82 6.65
N LYS A 92 -14.80 26.00 6.06
CA LYS A 92 -15.97 26.70 6.60
C LYS A 92 -16.68 25.96 7.75
N GLN A 93 -16.43 24.67 7.98
CA GLN A 93 -17.00 23.87 9.09
C GLN A 93 -15.97 23.57 10.20
N ARG A 94 -14.98 24.46 10.37
CA ARG A 94 -13.83 24.29 11.28
C ARG A 94 -14.20 23.99 12.74
N SER A 95 -15.38 24.42 13.19
CA SER A 95 -15.87 24.20 14.56
C SER A 95 -16.12 22.74 14.93
N GLU A 96 -16.25 21.84 13.95
CA GLU A 96 -16.46 20.40 14.16
C GLU A 96 -15.19 19.57 13.91
N GLY A 97 -14.06 20.24 13.65
CA GLY A 97 -12.78 19.59 13.41
C GLY A 97 -11.76 19.85 14.50
N TRP A 98 -10.61 19.18 14.39
CA TRP A 98 -9.44 19.43 15.21
C TRP A 98 -8.19 19.59 14.35
N GLU A 99 -7.21 20.27 14.91
CA GLU A 99 -5.90 20.48 14.32
C GLU A 99 -4.88 20.26 15.43
N TYR A 100 -4.28 19.09 15.48
CA TYR A 100 -3.27 18.80 16.50
C TYR A 100 -2.04 19.66 16.29
N THR A 101 -1.54 20.20 17.39
CA THR A 101 -0.23 20.84 17.44
C THR A 101 0.88 19.77 17.39
N MET A 102 2.12 20.21 17.19
CA MET A 102 3.29 19.34 17.32
C MET A 102 3.30 18.62 18.68
N ASP A 103 3.01 19.35 19.76
CA ASP A 103 3.03 18.81 21.11
C ASP A 103 1.88 17.83 21.35
N ASP A 104 0.69 18.07 20.78
CA ASP A 104 -0.43 17.12 20.87
C ASP A 104 -0.06 15.77 20.26
N MET A 105 0.47 15.75 19.03
CA MET A 105 0.88 14.50 18.39
C MET A 105 2.02 13.82 19.12
N PHE A 106 3.00 14.59 19.59
CA PHE A 106 4.11 14.04 20.35
C PHE A 106 3.66 13.47 21.71
N ASN A 107 2.68 14.10 22.36
CA ASN A 107 2.05 13.56 23.56
C ASN A 107 1.25 12.30 23.28
N ILE A 108 0.65 12.13 22.08
CA ILE A 108 0.06 10.86 21.66
C ILE A 108 1.13 9.78 21.58
N VAL A 109 2.29 10.05 20.95
CA VAL A 109 3.41 9.09 20.88
C VAL A 109 3.84 8.62 22.27
N LYS A 110 4.02 9.56 23.21
CA LYS A 110 4.40 9.25 24.59
C LYS A 110 3.42 8.33 25.34
N LYS A 111 2.12 8.39 25.03
CA LYS A 111 1.11 7.48 25.62
C LYS A 111 1.36 6.01 25.26
N TYR A 112 2.18 5.74 24.24
CA TYR A 112 2.55 4.41 23.80
C TYR A 112 3.98 3.99 24.21
N ASP A 113 4.68 4.77 25.03
CA ASP A 113 6.07 4.49 25.43
C ASP A 113 6.22 3.10 26.09
N ASP A 114 5.30 2.73 26.98
CA ASP A 114 5.33 1.43 27.66
C ASP A 114 4.48 0.36 26.97
N GLN A 115 4.03 0.62 25.74
CA GLN A 115 3.20 -0.32 24.99
C GLN A 115 4.02 -1.08 23.93
N PRO A 116 3.72 -2.37 23.68
CA PRO A 116 4.44 -3.19 22.70
C PRO A 116 3.98 -2.90 21.26
N VAL A 117 3.89 -1.63 20.88
CA VAL A 117 3.66 -1.19 19.51
C VAL A 117 4.99 -1.08 18.77
N THR A 118 5.01 -1.45 17.50
CA THR A 118 6.21 -1.45 16.67
C THR A 118 6.19 -0.36 15.61
N GLU A 119 5.04 0.28 15.40
CA GLU A 119 4.82 1.19 14.30
C GLU A 119 3.79 2.27 14.65
N VAL A 120 4.03 3.51 14.22
CA VAL A 120 3.04 4.59 14.23
C VAL A 120 2.57 4.85 12.81
N HIS A 121 1.24 4.92 12.63
CA HIS A 121 0.58 5.27 11.37
C HIS A 121 0.06 6.69 11.45
N ILE A 122 0.57 7.58 10.62
CA ILE A 122 0.17 9.01 10.63
C ILE A 122 -0.53 9.33 9.31
N VAL A 123 -1.87 9.37 9.30
CA VAL A 123 -2.66 9.81 8.14
C VAL A 123 -3.83 10.66 8.61
N GLY A 124 -4.31 11.57 7.76
CA GLY A 124 -5.39 12.49 8.11
C GLY A 124 -5.69 13.44 6.96
N GLY A 125 -6.37 14.53 7.26
CA GLY A 125 -6.62 15.59 6.29
C GLY A 125 -5.40 16.45 5.97
N VAL A 126 -5.49 17.21 4.89
CA VAL A 126 -4.43 18.10 4.41
C VAL A 126 -4.74 19.54 4.79
N LEU A 127 -3.85 20.19 5.54
CA LEU A 127 -3.98 21.59 5.92
C LEU A 127 -2.71 22.39 5.62
N PRO A 128 -2.82 23.71 5.34
CA PRO A 128 -1.67 24.53 4.94
C PRO A 128 -0.54 24.59 5.97
N GLN A 129 -0.83 24.51 7.27
CA GLN A 129 0.20 24.60 8.32
C GLN A 129 1.04 23.33 8.48
N TYR A 130 0.56 22.18 8.00
CA TYR A 130 1.28 20.91 8.06
C TYR A 130 2.16 20.77 6.80
N ASP A 131 3.20 21.59 6.73
CA ASP A 131 4.11 21.63 5.60
C ASP A 131 5.35 20.74 5.79
N VAL A 132 6.33 20.86 4.89
CA VAL A 132 7.58 20.11 4.91
C VAL A 132 8.32 20.29 6.23
N ALA A 133 8.42 21.52 6.74
CA ALA A 133 9.15 21.80 7.98
C ALA A 133 8.45 21.16 9.17
N PHE A 134 7.12 21.27 9.21
CA PHE A 134 6.31 20.65 10.27
C PHE A 134 6.51 19.13 10.32
N TYR A 135 6.33 18.42 9.20
CA TYR A 135 6.47 16.96 9.22
C TYR A 135 7.91 16.48 9.42
N SER A 136 8.90 17.22 8.91
CA SER A 136 10.32 16.91 9.16
C SER A 136 10.67 16.98 10.64
N GLU A 137 10.19 18.02 11.33
CA GLU A 137 10.38 18.18 12.76
C GLU A 137 9.65 17.08 13.54
N LEU A 138 8.41 16.75 13.15
CA LEU A 138 7.63 15.68 13.79
C LEU A 138 8.37 14.35 13.71
N PHE A 139 8.83 13.95 12.52
CA PHE A 139 9.54 12.69 12.33
C PHE A 139 10.85 12.67 13.11
N SER A 140 11.61 13.77 13.09
CA SER A 140 12.88 13.87 13.81
C SER A 140 12.68 13.75 15.32
N ARG A 141 11.65 14.39 15.87
CA ARG A 141 11.30 14.27 17.29
C ARG A 141 10.90 12.86 17.69
N ILE A 142 10.07 12.19 16.87
CA ILE A 142 9.64 10.81 17.13
C ILE A 142 10.86 9.89 17.11
N ARG A 143 11.74 9.98 16.10
CA ARG A 143 12.96 9.17 16.01
C ARG A 143 13.90 9.39 17.19
N ASN A 144 14.09 10.64 17.63
CA ASN A 144 14.96 10.95 18.76
C ASN A 144 14.41 10.43 20.10
N HIS A 145 13.08 10.45 20.27
CA HIS A 145 12.41 9.98 21.48
C HIS A 145 12.28 8.45 21.53
N ARG A 146 11.91 7.84 20.40
CA ARG A 146 11.62 6.41 20.25
C ARG A 146 12.30 5.83 18.99
N PRO A 147 13.63 5.60 19.01
CA PRO A 147 14.38 5.16 17.83
C PRO A 147 13.93 3.81 17.25
N ASP A 148 13.30 2.96 18.07
CA ASP A 148 12.78 1.63 17.69
C ASP A 148 11.35 1.67 17.14
N LEU A 149 10.66 2.83 17.18
CA LEU A 149 9.32 2.98 16.63
C LEU A 149 9.37 3.28 15.13
N HIS A 150 8.82 2.38 14.30
CA HIS A 150 8.75 2.59 12.86
C HIS A 150 7.77 3.70 12.50
N ILE A 151 8.21 4.70 11.74
CA ILE A 151 7.36 5.79 11.27
C ILE A 151 6.79 5.46 9.89
N LYS A 152 5.50 5.14 9.84
CA LYS A 152 4.71 5.00 8.63
C LYS A 152 3.75 6.17 8.48
N ALA A 153 4.08 7.14 7.64
CA ALA A 153 3.37 8.41 7.65
C ALA A 153 3.05 8.91 6.25
N LEU A 154 1.89 9.58 6.16
CA LEU A 154 1.37 10.36 5.04
C LEU A 154 1.18 9.57 3.75
N THR A 155 0.41 10.11 2.82
CA THR A 155 0.21 9.51 1.50
C THR A 155 0.80 10.43 0.43
N PRO A 156 0.90 9.97 -0.84
CA PRO A 156 1.26 10.86 -1.93
C PRO A 156 0.37 12.09 -2.09
N VAL A 157 -0.85 12.09 -1.54
CA VAL A 157 -1.72 13.27 -1.53
C VAL A 157 -1.12 14.38 -0.67
N GLU A 158 -0.73 14.06 0.57
CA GLU A 158 -0.08 15.00 1.48
C GLU A 158 1.28 15.43 0.93
N TYR A 159 2.10 14.48 0.46
CA TYR A 159 3.42 14.77 -0.09
C TYR A 159 3.36 15.67 -1.32
N HIS A 160 2.45 15.39 -2.25
CA HIS A 160 2.23 16.25 -3.42
C HIS A 160 1.93 17.69 -2.99
N TYR A 161 1.04 17.86 -2.01
CA TYR A 161 0.66 19.18 -1.52
C TYR A 161 1.86 19.93 -0.91
N ILE A 162 2.56 19.31 0.05
CA ILE A 162 3.63 19.99 0.79
C ILE A 162 4.85 20.27 -0.09
N PHE A 163 5.21 19.37 -1.02
CA PHE A 163 6.33 19.57 -1.93
C PHE A 163 6.03 20.63 -2.97
N LYS A 164 4.81 20.65 -3.51
CA LYS A 164 4.37 21.72 -4.42
C LYS A 164 4.38 23.09 -3.74
N LYS A 165 3.91 23.16 -2.48
CA LYS A 165 3.95 24.40 -1.68
C LYS A 165 5.39 24.86 -1.41
N ALA A 166 6.28 23.91 -1.10
CA ALA A 166 7.71 24.17 -0.87
C ALA A 166 8.52 24.43 -2.15
N LYS A 167 7.92 24.21 -3.34
CA LYS A 167 8.58 24.32 -4.66
C LYS A 167 9.81 23.43 -4.80
N ILE A 168 9.74 22.21 -4.28
CA ILE A 168 10.80 21.19 -4.39
C ILE A 168 10.31 20.01 -5.23
N SER A 169 11.25 19.29 -5.86
CA SER A 169 10.93 18.07 -6.60
C SER A 169 10.51 16.94 -5.66
N TYR A 170 9.83 15.91 -6.19
CA TYR A 170 9.50 14.72 -5.39
C TYR A 170 10.75 13.97 -4.92
N ALA A 171 11.82 13.94 -5.72
CA ALA A 171 13.07 13.30 -5.34
C ALA A 171 13.70 13.99 -4.12
N GLU A 172 13.84 15.32 -4.17
CA GLU A 172 14.35 16.12 -3.05
C GLU A 172 13.43 16.02 -1.82
N GLY A 173 12.12 16.16 -2.03
CA GLY A 173 11.13 16.10 -0.96
C GLY A 173 11.13 14.75 -0.25
N MET A 174 11.09 13.64 -0.98
CA MET A 174 11.11 12.30 -0.39
C MET A 174 12.43 11.99 0.29
N LYS A 175 13.58 12.46 -0.25
CA LYS A 175 14.88 12.34 0.42
C LYS A 175 14.88 13.07 1.76
N LEU A 176 14.33 14.28 1.81
CA LEU A 176 14.22 15.08 3.03
C LEU A 176 13.30 14.40 4.07
N MET A 177 12.19 13.82 3.64
CA MET A 177 11.31 13.04 4.53
C MET A 177 12.02 11.79 5.09
N MET A 178 12.78 11.07 4.26
CA MET A 178 13.60 9.94 4.72
C MET A 178 14.63 10.38 5.75
N ASP A 179 15.37 11.46 5.47
CA ASP A 179 16.46 11.96 6.34
C ASP A 179 15.94 12.49 7.67
N SER A 180 14.70 12.97 7.70
CA SER A 180 14.02 13.38 8.94
C SER A 180 13.43 12.21 9.74
N GLY A 181 13.44 10.99 9.20
CA GLY A 181 13.07 9.78 9.95
C GLY A 181 11.87 8.99 9.44
N LEU A 182 11.28 9.36 8.30
CA LEU A 182 10.26 8.52 7.66
C LEU A 182 10.85 7.18 7.25
N GLN A 183 10.13 6.08 7.50
CA GLN A 183 10.63 4.73 7.18
C GLN A 183 9.72 3.95 6.22
N SER A 184 8.45 4.30 6.08
CA SER A 184 7.61 3.78 4.99
C SER A 184 6.41 4.66 4.69
N ILE A 185 5.81 4.49 3.51
CA ILE A 185 4.59 5.20 3.11
C ILE A 185 3.39 4.24 3.13
N PRO A 186 2.25 4.57 3.77
CA PRO A 186 0.98 3.87 3.60
C PRO A 186 0.42 3.99 2.18
N GLY A 187 -0.52 3.11 1.81
CA GLY A 187 -1.00 3.03 0.43
C GLY A 187 -2.17 3.94 0.05
N GLY A 188 -2.64 4.78 0.98
CA GLY A 188 -3.84 5.61 0.80
C GLY A 188 -3.72 6.64 -0.32
N GLY A 189 -4.85 7.28 -0.67
CA GLY A 189 -4.91 8.36 -1.65
C GLY A 189 -4.95 7.92 -3.12
N ALA A 190 -4.78 6.62 -3.38
CA ALA A 190 -4.79 6.05 -4.71
C ALA A 190 -6.20 6.03 -5.33
N GLU A 191 -7.22 5.65 -4.56
CA GLU A 191 -8.63 5.55 -4.97
C GLU A 191 -8.84 4.69 -6.23
N ILE A 192 -9.46 5.25 -7.27
CA ILE A 192 -9.35 4.77 -8.65
C ILE A 192 -8.45 5.76 -9.41
N PHE A 193 -7.53 5.20 -10.21
CA PHE A 193 -6.56 6.00 -10.95
C PHE A 193 -7.14 6.58 -12.24
N HIS A 194 -8.02 5.85 -12.91
CA HIS A 194 -8.56 6.25 -14.19
C HIS A 194 -9.28 7.61 -14.11
N PRO A 195 -8.95 8.60 -14.97
CA PRO A 195 -9.52 9.94 -14.91
C PRO A 195 -11.05 9.98 -14.95
N GLU A 196 -11.71 9.10 -15.73
CA GLU A 196 -13.18 9.00 -15.82
C GLU A 196 -13.84 8.91 -14.44
N VAL A 197 -13.20 8.22 -13.49
CA VAL A 197 -13.70 8.08 -12.12
C VAL A 197 -13.08 9.14 -11.21
N ARG A 198 -11.76 9.36 -11.31
CA ARG A 198 -11.02 10.24 -10.41
C ARG A 198 -11.53 11.69 -10.46
N GLU A 199 -11.89 12.18 -11.64
CA GLU A 199 -12.46 13.53 -11.83
C GLU A 199 -13.82 13.70 -11.14
N LEU A 200 -14.57 12.61 -10.96
CA LEU A 200 -15.87 12.65 -10.29
C LEU A 200 -15.73 12.58 -8.77
N ILE A 201 -14.78 11.79 -8.27
CA ILE A 201 -14.70 11.46 -6.84
C ILE A 201 -13.61 12.21 -6.06
N ALA A 202 -12.53 12.66 -6.71
CA ALA A 202 -11.34 13.18 -6.05
C ALA A 202 -10.49 14.13 -6.93
N LYS A 203 -11.13 14.94 -7.78
CA LYS A 203 -10.46 15.78 -8.79
C LYS A 203 -9.40 16.75 -8.28
N ASP A 204 -9.55 17.26 -7.06
CA ASP A 204 -8.75 18.40 -6.58
C ASP A 204 -7.39 17.97 -6.00
N LYS A 205 -7.21 16.69 -5.70
CA LYS A 205 -5.97 16.13 -5.15
C LYS A 205 -5.01 15.64 -6.24
N CYS A 206 -3.86 15.09 -5.85
CA CYS A 206 -2.86 14.61 -6.80
C CYS A 206 -3.46 13.60 -7.82
N THR A 207 -2.97 13.63 -9.05
CA THR A 207 -3.35 12.67 -10.10
C THR A 207 -2.75 11.30 -9.83
N ALA A 208 -3.16 10.29 -10.60
CA ALA A 208 -2.57 8.96 -10.55
C ALA A 208 -1.07 8.96 -10.89
N ASP A 209 -0.65 9.74 -11.89
CA ASP A 209 0.77 9.85 -12.28
C ASP A 209 1.60 10.47 -11.16
N GLN A 210 1.06 11.49 -10.49
CA GLN A 210 1.72 12.13 -9.34
C GLN A 210 1.80 11.18 -8.15
N TRP A 211 0.75 10.41 -7.89
CA TRP A 211 0.74 9.39 -6.84
C TRP A 211 1.84 8.33 -7.11
N LEU A 212 1.88 7.79 -8.33
CA LEU A 212 2.87 6.79 -8.73
C LEU A 212 4.30 7.33 -8.72
N ALA A 213 4.51 8.58 -9.14
CA ALA A 213 5.83 9.21 -9.16
C ALA A 213 6.41 9.38 -7.75
N ILE A 214 5.59 9.74 -6.75
CA ILE A 214 6.05 9.86 -5.36
C ILE A 214 6.47 8.48 -4.81
N HIS A 215 5.69 7.43 -5.07
CA HIS A 215 6.09 6.06 -4.73
C HIS A 215 7.36 5.63 -5.45
N GLU A 216 7.51 5.97 -6.73
CA GLU A 216 8.71 5.66 -7.52
C GLU A 216 9.97 6.32 -6.93
N GLU A 217 9.91 7.61 -6.57
CA GLU A 217 11.01 8.29 -5.90
C GLU A 217 11.33 7.68 -4.54
N TRP A 218 10.31 7.31 -3.76
CA TRP A 218 10.50 6.60 -2.50
C TRP A 218 11.19 5.24 -2.68
N HIS A 219 10.81 4.48 -3.71
CA HIS A 219 11.41 3.19 -4.01
C HIS A 219 12.85 3.32 -4.52
N LYS A 220 13.18 4.37 -5.28
CA LYS A 220 14.56 4.66 -5.72
C LYS A 220 15.51 4.91 -4.55
N LEU A 221 14.98 5.40 -3.41
CA LEU A 221 15.73 5.55 -2.16
C LEU A 221 15.93 4.22 -1.41
N GLY A 222 15.46 3.10 -1.96
CA GLY A 222 15.56 1.77 -1.35
C GLY A 222 14.44 1.45 -0.35
N ASN A 223 13.48 2.35 -0.17
CA ASN A 223 12.43 2.21 0.83
C ASN A 223 11.17 1.52 0.27
N ARG A 224 10.29 1.11 1.19
CA ARG A 224 9.07 0.35 0.89
C ARG A 224 7.80 1.13 1.15
N SER A 225 6.74 0.79 0.42
CA SER A 225 5.41 1.38 0.60
C SER A 225 4.29 0.36 0.35
N ASN A 226 3.05 0.77 0.59
CA ASN A 226 1.87 -0.01 0.21
C ASN A 226 1.10 0.71 -0.92
N ALA A 227 0.09 0.04 -1.48
CA ALA A 227 -0.89 0.63 -2.39
C ALA A 227 -2.29 0.18 -1.97
N THR A 228 -3.30 1.02 -2.22
CA THR A 228 -4.71 0.68 -2.00
C THR A 228 -5.51 0.89 -3.27
N MET A 229 -6.68 0.28 -3.36
CA MET A 229 -7.68 0.59 -4.39
C MET A 229 -9.04 0.72 -3.70
N LEU A 230 -9.70 1.87 -3.86
CA LEU A 230 -11.09 2.02 -3.44
C LEU A 230 -11.97 1.36 -4.51
N TYR A 231 -12.93 0.54 -4.09
CA TYR A 231 -13.81 -0.17 -5.02
C TYR A 231 -15.24 -0.32 -4.45
N GLY A 232 -16.20 -0.55 -5.35
CA GLY A 232 -17.60 -0.76 -5.00
C GLY A 232 -18.44 0.52 -5.04
N HIS A 233 -18.08 1.48 -5.90
CA HIS A 233 -18.82 2.72 -6.09
C HIS A 233 -19.23 2.90 -7.57
N ILE A 234 -18.90 4.03 -8.20
CA ILE A 234 -19.32 4.38 -9.57
C ILE A 234 -18.45 3.77 -10.68
N GLU A 235 -17.40 3.05 -10.33
CA GLU A 235 -16.40 2.55 -11.27
C GLU A 235 -16.85 1.26 -11.96
N LYS A 236 -16.59 1.16 -13.27
CA LYS A 236 -16.65 -0.10 -14.03
C LYS A 236 -15.49 -1.03 -13.65
N PHE A 237 -15.67 -2.34 -13.87
CA PHE A 237 -14.63 -3.34 -13.56
C PHE A 237 -13.30 -3.09 -14.27
N TRP A 238 -13.33 -2.64 -15.52
CA TRP A 238 -12.10 -2.33 -16.26
C TRP A 238 -11.30 -1.17 -15.65
N HIS A 239 -11.93 -0.24 -14.91
CA HIS A 239 -11.20 0.77 -14.15
C HIS A 239 -10.39 0.16 -12.99
N ARG A 240 -10.91 -0.91 -12.37
CA ARG A 240 -10.18 -1.65 -11.32
C ARG A 240 -8.98 -2.38 -11.92
N VAL A 241 -9.17 -2.98 -13.09
CA VAL A 241 -8.08 -3.68 -13.79
C VAL A 241 -7.02 -2.69 -14.29
N ASP A 242 -7.41 -1.52 -14.81
CA ASP A 242 -6.49 -0.41 -15.13
C ASP A 242 -5.67 0.00 -13.91
N HIS A 243 -6.35 0.23 -12.78
CA HIS A 243 -5.69 0.58 -11.52
C HIS A 243 -4.64 -0.47 -11.13
N MET A 244 -5.02 -1.75 -11.11
CA MET A 244 -4.12 -2.85 -10.76
C MET A 244 -2.97 -2.99 -11.77
N GLU A 245 -3.21 -2.77 -13.06
CA GLU A 245 -2.16 -2.83 -14.09
C GLU A 245 -1.11 -1.74 -13.88
N ARG A 246 -1.54 -0.52 -13.55
CA ARG A 246 -0.65 0.60 -13.27
C ARG A 246 0.20 0.37 -12.01
N LEU A 247 -0.39 -0.18 -10.95
CA LEU A 247 0.35 -0.61 -9.76
C LEU A 247 1.35 -1.72 -10.09
N ARG A 248 0.93 -2.71 -10.88
CA ARG A 248 1.76 -3.84 -11.32
C ARG A 248 2.94 -3.37 -12.17
N ALA A 249 2.73 -2.42 -13.08
CA ALA A 249 3.77 -1.82 -13.90
C ALA A 249 4.81 -1.05 -13.06
N LEU A 250 4.37 -0.29 -12.05
CA LEU A 250 5.31 0.37 -11.12
C LEU A 250 6.07 -0.67 -10.27
N GLN A 251 5.40 -1.73 -9.84
CA GLN A 251 6.05 -2.82 -9.10
C GLN A 251 7.10 -3.54 -9.95
N ASP A 252 6.84 -3.76 -11.24
CA ASP A 252 7.84 -4.36 -12.14
C ASP A 252 9.07 -3.48 -12.30
N ARG A 253 8.91 -2.15 -12.31
CA ARG A 253 10.03 -1.21 -12.42
C ARG A 253 10.84 -1.08 -11.14
N THR A 254 10.17 -1.08 -9.98
CA THR A 254 10.77 -0.64 -8.71
C THR A 254 10.85 -1.73 -7.63
N GLY A 255 9.93 -2.69 -7.65
CA GLY A 255 9.80 -3.73 -6.63
C GLY A 255 9.54 -3.22 -5.21
N GLY A 256 9.09 -1.96 -5.06
CA GLY A 256 9.05 -1.27 -3.78
C GLY A 256 7.77 -1.44 -2.95
N PHE A 257 6.71 -2.02 -3.52
CA PHE A 257 5.55 -2.41 -2.72
C PHE A 257 5.85 -3.66 -1.90
N MET A 258 5.43 -3.67 -0.63
CA MET A 258 5.79 -4.69 0.36
C MET A 258 5.26 -6.11 0.02
N SER A 259 6.06 -7.10 0.42
CA SER A 259 5.77 -8.53 0.47
C SER A 259 5.98 -9.07 1.91
N THR A 260 5.61 -10.32 2.16
CA THR A 260 5.79 -11.00 3.45
C THR A 260 7.23 -11.02 3.95
N GLN A 261 8.17 -11.41 3.09
CA GLN A 261 9.61 -11.38 3.41
C GLN A 261 10.03 -9.98 3.89
N GLN A 262 9.50 -8.96 3.21
CA GLN A 262 9.85 -7.57 3.48
C GLN A 262 9.21 -7.06 4.77
N LEU A 263 8.04 -7.57 5.18
CA LEU A 263 7.47 -7.33 6.51
C LEU A 263 8.36 -7.94 7.61
N VAL A 264 8.85 -9.16 7.41
CA VAL A 264 9.77 -9.82 8.34
C VAL A 264 11.09 -9.04 8.45
N GLU A 265 11.66 -8.60 7.33
CA GLU A 265 12.87 -7.75 7.30
C GLU A 265 12.66 -6.44 8.06
N LEU A 266 11.54 -5.76 7.87
CA LEU A 266 11.21 -4.52 8.60
C LEU A 266 11.15 -4.74 10.11
N ILE A 267 10.55 -5.84 10.56
CA ILE A 267 10.49 -6.19 11.99
C ILE A 267 11.89 -6.44 12.55
N LYS A 268 12.77 -7.15 11.81
CA LYS A 268 14.17 -7.36 12.22
C LYS A 268 14.95 -6.06 12.30
N GLN A 269 14.75 -5.15 11.34
CA GLN A 269 15.45 -3.85 11.29
C GLN A 269 15.18 -2.96 12.51
N VAL A 270 14.00 -3.05 13.11
CA VAL A 270 13.67 -2.32 14.35
C VAL A 270 14.06 -3.09 15.63
N GLY A 271 14.92 -4.11 15.51
CA GLY A 271 15.42 -4.89 16.64
C GLY A 271 14.38 -5.79 17.29
N ARG A 272 13.30 -6.10 16.59
CA ARG A 272 12.22 -6.96 17.10
C ARG A 272 12.28 -8.33 16.45
N VAL A 273 11.68 -9.30 17.15
CA VAL A 273 11.56 -10.66 16.67
C VAL A 273 10.27 -10.79 15.85
N PRO A 274 10.34 -11.10 14.56
CA PRO A 274 9.15 -11.37 13.76
C PRO A 274 8.58 -12.72 14.19
N ILE A 275 7.45 -12.66 14.88
CA ILE A 275 6.76 -13.83 15.41
C ILE A 275 5.45 -14.00 14.63
N GLU A 276 5.33 -15.15 13.98
CA GLU A 276 4.09 -15.63 13.40
C GLU A 276 3.20 -16.23 14.48
N ARG A 277 1.90 -15.96 14.41
CA ARG A 277 0.93 -16.59 15.29
C ARG A 277 -0.31 -17.05 14.55
N ASP A 278 -0.93 -18.11 15.05
CA ASP A 278 -2.25 -18.54 14.62
C ASP A 278 -3.34 -17.59 15.14
N THR A 279 -4.60 -17.87 14.79
CA THR A 279 -5.77 -17.09 15.24
C THR A 279 -6.01 -17.14 16.75
N LEU A 280 -5.40 -18.11 17.45
CA LEU A 280 -5.44 -18.24 18.91
C LEU A 280 -4.19 -17.66 19.58
N TYR A 281 -3.35 -16.92 18.84
CA TYR A 281 -2.11 -16.31 19.29
C TYR A 281 -0.99 -17.29 19.70
N ASN A 282 -1.07 -18.56 19.32
CA ASN A 282 0.05 -19.49 19.51
C ASN A 282 1.16 -19.17 18.52
N VAL A 283 2.43 -19.27 18.94
CA VAL A 283 3.58 -19.05 18.04
C VAL A 283 3.67 -20.21 17.05
N VAL A 284 3.58 -19.89 15.76
CA VAL A 284 3.70 -20.87 14.67
C VAL A 284 5.14 -20.91 14.17
N THR A 285 5.67 -19.74 13.80
CA THR A 285 7.02 -19.58 13.27
C THR A 285 7.70 -18.43 13.99
N ASN A 286 8.92 -18.67 14.47
CA ASN A 286 9.81 -17.59 14.86
C ASN A 286 10.75 -17.28 13.69
N TYR A 287 10.57 -16.12 13.08
CA TYR A 287 11.37 -15.72 11.92
C TYR A 287 12.73 -15.14 12.28
N GLN A 288 13.14 -15.10 13.55
CA GLN A 288 14.43 -14.53 13.99
C GLN A 288 15.59 -15.02 13.11
N ASP A 289 15.70 -16.34 12.97
CA ASP A 289 16.78 -17.01 12.23
C ASP A 289 16.32 -17.56 10.87
N TYR A 290 15.06 -17.31 10.51
CA TYR A 290 14.50 -17.76 9.24
C TYR A 290 15.15 -17.03 8.06
N GLN A 291 15.62 -17.81 7.09
CA GLN A 291 16.18 -17.36 5.82
C GLN A 291 15.16 -17.62 4.73
N PHE A 292 14.72 -16.57 4.04
CA PHE A 292 13.89 -16.73 2.85
C PHE A 292 14.74 -17.28 1.71
N GLU A 293 14.19 -18.21 0.92
CA GLU A 293 14.86 -18.64 -0.32
C GLU A 293 14.96 -17.44 -1.27
N ASP A 294 16.16 -17.19 -1.80
CA ASP A 294 16.37 -16.14 -2.78
C ASP A 294 15.54 -16.42 -4.03
N VAL A 295 14.52 -15.60 -4.29
CA VAL A 295 13.84 -15.60 -5.58
C VAL A 295 14.85 -15.11 -6.61
N VAL A 296 15.39 -16.03 -7.42
CA VAL A 296 16.28 -15.70 -8.53
C VAL A 296 15.52 -14.79 -9.49
N LYS A 297 15.72 -13.47 -9.37
CA LYS A 297 15.20 -12.50 -10.32
C LYS A 297 15.85 -12.79 -11.68
N PRO A 298 15.08 -12.99 -12.76
CA PRO A 298 15.67 -13.13 -14.08
C PRO A 298 16.48 -11.86 -14.37
N LYS A 299 17.77 -12.04 -14.69
CA LYS A 299 18.73 -10.93 -14.91
C LYS A 299 18.42 -10.06 -16.13
N PHE A 300 17.35 -10.36 -16.88
CA PHE A 300 16.98 -9.65 -18.09
C PHE A 300 15.45 -9.58 -18.24
N TYR A 301 14.92 -8.37 -18.40
CA TYR A 301 13.59 -8.17 -18.96
C TYR A 301 13.69 -8.38 -20.47
N LYS A 302 12.92 -9.31 -21.04
CA LYS A 302 12.71 -9.36 -22.50
C LYS A 302 11.88 -8.13 -22.86
N LEU A 303 12.50 -7.15 -23.52
CA LEU A 303 11.78 -6.08 -24.20
C LEU A 303 10.91 -6.72 -25.30
N PRO A 304 9.66 -6.28 -25.50
CA PRO A 304 8.87 -6.70 -26.64
C PRO A 304 9.57 -6.21 -27.91
N VAL A 305 10.17 -7.14 -28.65
CA VAL A 305 10.62 -6.88 -30.02
C VAL A 305 9.36 -6.93 -30.88
N LEU A 306 8.91 -5.76 -31.33
CA LEU A 306 7.93 -5.66 -32.41
C LEU A 306 8.66 -6.03 -33.71
N ASN A 307 8.37 -7.21 -34.25
CA ASN A 307 8.57 -7.51 -35.66
C ASN A 307 7.21 -7.48 -36.35
#